data_AF-A0A7X7JZ34-F1
#
_entry.id   AF-A0A7X7JZ34-F1
#
_cell.length_a   1.000
_cell.length_b   1.000
_cell.length_c   1.000
_cell.angle_alpha   90.00
_cell.angle_beta   90.00
_cell.angle_gamma   90.00
#
_symmetry.space_group_name_H-M   'P 1'
#
loop_
_entity.id
_entity.type
_entity.pdbx_description
1 polymer ?
#
loop_
_entity_poly.entity_id
_entity_poly.type
_entity_poly.pdbx_seq_one_letter_code
_entity_poly.pdbx_strand_id
1 'polypeptide(L)'
;GGLFLGEHSFEVLGDYVAGPSHVMPTGGTARFASPVNVLDFVKIINVIALDPQTVARIGPAAACIAGAESLTAHQAAAIARGAADE
;
A
#
# COMPACT_ATOMS: atom_id res chain seq x y z
N GLY A 1 17.10 -3.72 8.98
CA GLY A 1 18.37 -3.70 9.74
C GLY A 1 18.90 -2.28 9.78
N GLY A 2 20.10 -2.09 10.31
CA GLY A 2 20.79 -0.79 10.35
C GLY A 2 22.13 -0.85 9.62
N LEU A 3 22.65 0.32 9.23
CA LEU A 3 23.99 0.48 8.69
C LEU A 3 24.77 1.41 9.60
N PHE A 4 25.98 1.00 9.95
CA PHE A 4 26.89 1.72 10.83
C PHE A 4 28.15 2.05 10.02
N LEU A 5 28.47 3.34 9.87
CA LEU A 5 29.49 3.81 8.92
C LEU A 5 30.62 4.54 9.66
N GLY A 6 31.83 3.98 9.61
CA GLY A 6 33.03 4.54 10.22
C GLY A 6 33.26 4.11 11.68
N GLU A 7 34.48 4.33 12.18
CA GLU A 7 34.95 3.78 13.46
C GLU A 7 34.23 4.33 14.70
N HIS A 8 33.62 5.52 14.58
CA HIS A 8 32.88 6.15 15.68
C HIS A 8 31.39 5.80 15.70
N SER A 9 30.89 5.08 14.70
CA SER A 9 29.50 4.64 14.62
C SER A 9 29.37 3.19 15.07
N PHE A 10 29.72 2.89 16.31
CA PHE A 10 29.61 1.53 16.84
C PHE A 10 28.18 1.23 17.35
N GLU A 11 27.79 -0.04 17.30
CA GLU A 11 26.41 -0.54 17.49
C GLU A 11 25.72 0.00 18.74
N VAL A 12 26.44 0.08 19.87
CA VAL A 12 25.93 0.59 21.16
C VAL A 12 25.30 1.98 21.02
N LEU A 13 25.84 2.87 20.18
CA LEU A 13 25.21 4.18 20.01
C LEU A 13 23.85 4.06 19.32
N GLY A 14 23.73 3.16 18.34
CA GLY A 14 22.46 2.83 17.66
C GLY A 14 21.42 2.23 18.59
N ASP A 15 21.88 1.42 19.55
CA ASP A 15 20.99 0.76 20.51
C ASP A 15 20.37 1.71 21.53
N TYR A 16 21.01 2.84 21.82
CA TYR A 16 20.61 3.68 22.95
C TYR A 16 20.27 5.12 22.60
N VAL A 17 21.11 5.82 21.82
CA VAL A 17 21.08 7.30 21.77
C VAL A 17 21.17 7.92 20.38
N ALA A 18 21.55 7.16 19.35
CA ALA A 18 21.69 7.70 18.00
C ALA A 18 20.34 8.06 17.36
N GLY A 19 19.24 7.48 17.84
CA GLY A 19 17.87 7.81 17.43
C GLY A 19 17.07 6.72 16.71
N PRO A 20 17.64 5.92 15.78
CA PRO A 20 16.92 4.82 15.15
C PRO A 20 16.43 3.77 16.15
N SER A 21 15.34 3.08 15.84
CA SER A 21 14.87 1.96 16.66
C SER A 21 15.83 0.78 16.56
N HIS A 22 16.21 0.23 17.71
CA HIS A 22 16.96 -1.03 17.80
C HIS A 22 16.08 -2.28 17.67
N VAL A 23 14.76 -2.12 17.54
CA VAL A 23 13.86 -3.24 17.24
C VAL A 23 13.95 -3.51 15.75
N MET A 24 14.85 -4.43 15.39
CA MET A 24 15.24 -4.69 14.01
C MET A 24 14.84 -6.10 13.55
N PRO A 25 14.62 -6.29 12.23
CA PRO A 25 14.36 -7.60 11.66
C PRO A 25 15.58 -8.53 11.76
N THR A 26 15.37 -9.76 12.21
CA THR A 26 16.38 -10.83 12.36
C THR A 26 16.03 -12.06 11.51
N GLY A 27 16.85 -13.12 11.53
CA GLY A 27 16.54 -14.35 10.78
C GLY A 27 16.45 -14.18 9.26
N GLY A 28 17.19 -13.21 8.69
CA GLY A 28 17.17 -12.91 7.25
C GLY A 28 15.98 -12.06 6.78
N THR A 29 15.07 -11.68 7.67
CA THR A 29 13.86 -10.91 7.33
C THR A 29 14.18 -9.46 6.92
N ALA A 30 15.40 -8.96 7.18
CA ALA A 30 15.87 -7.67 6.67
C ALA A 30 15.85 -7.56 5.13
N ARG A 31 15.67 -8.67 4.39
CA ARG A 31 15.45 -8.69 2.94
C ARG A 31 14.11 -8.08 2.50
N PHE A 32 13.12 -8.04 3.39
CA PHE A 32 11.76 -7.57 3.07
C PHE A 32 11.08 -6.80 4.20
N ALA A 33 11.67 -6.73 5.40
CA ALA A 33 11.18 -5.98 6.54
C ALA A 33 12.13 -4.84 6.94
N SER A 34 11.56 -3.78 7.51
CA SER A 34 12.28 -2.61 8.01
C SER A 34 12.38 -2.62 9.54
N PRO A 35 13.31 -1.86 10.16
CA PRO A 35 13.26 -1.58 11.60
C PRO A 35 11.93 -0.93 11.98
N VAL A 36 11.50 -1.14 13.22
CA VAL A 36 10.30 -0.48 13.75
C VAL A 36 10.45 1.04 13.61
N ASN A 37 9.44 1.68 13.06
CA ASN A 37 9.39 3.11 12.81
C ASN A 37 7.94 3.62 13.01
N VAL A 38 7.73 4.93 12.88
CA VAL A 38 6.42 5.55 13.12
C VAL A 38 5.32 4.97 12.23
N LEU A 39 5.64 4.57 10.98
CA LEU A 39 4.65 4.04 10.05
C LEU A 39 4.09 2.68 10.49
N ASP A 40 4.81 1.92 11.33
CA ASP A 40 4.27 0.67 11.88
C ASP A 40 3.06 0.89 12.80
N PHE A 41 2.88 2.13 13.27
CA PHE A 41 1.74 2.56 14.10
C PHE A 41 0.71 3.39 13.32
N VAL A 42 0.91 3.55 12.00
CA VAL A 42 -0.01 4.28 11.11
C VAL A 42 -0.74 3.29 10.21
N LYS A 43 -2.06 3.47 10.08
CA LYS A 43 -2.84 2.78 9.06
C LYS A 43 -3.03 3.68 7.84
N ILE A 44 -2.50 3.27 6.69
CA ILE A 44 -2.74 3.94 5.41
C ILE A 44 -4.07 3.42 4.84
N ILE A 45 -5.02 4.32 4.58
CA ILE A 45 -6.36 3.99 4.07
C ILE A 45 -6.62 4.80 2.79
N ASN A 46 -6.88 4.11 1.68
CA ASN A 46 -7.33 4.75 0.45
C ASN A 46 -8.82 5.11 0.57
N VAL A 47 -9.15 6.36 0.32
CA VAL A 47 -10.54 6.84 0.23
C VAL A 47 -10.83 7.16 -1.22
N ILE A 48 -11.84 6.49 -1.80
CA ILE A 48 -12.24 6.68 -3.19
C ILE A 48 -13.67 7.22 -3.22
N ALA A 49 -13.83 8.45 -3.70
CA ALA A 49 -15.11 9.11 -3.87
C ALA A 49 -15.21 9.62 -5.31
N LEU A 50 -16.03 8.96 -6.12
CA LEU A 50 -16.20 9.26 -7.54
C LEU A 50 -17.56 9.90 -7.78
N ASP A 51 -17.59 10.91 -8.62
CA ASP A 51 -18.82 11.50 -9.13
C ASP A 51 -19.43 10.67 -10.28
N PRO A 52 -20.71 10.88 -10.64
CA PRO A 52 -21.36 10.14 -11.72
C PRO A 52 -20.68 10.27 -13.09
N GLN A 53 -20.13 11.44 -13.44
CA GLN A 53 -19.46 11.65 -14.73
C GLN A 53 -18.18 10.83 -14.81
N THR A 54 -17.45 10.74 -13.70
CA THR A 54 -16.25 9.91 -13.59
C THR A 54 -16.61 8.42 -13.68
N VAL A 55 -17.69 7.98 -13.02
CA VAL A 55 -18.17 6.58 -13.11
C VAL A 55 -18.57 6.24 -14.55
N ALA A 56 -19.32 7.10 -15.24
CA ALA A 56 -19.69 6.89 -16.64
C ALA A 56 -18.46 6.78 -17.56
N ARG A 57 -17.41 7.56 -17.29
CA ARG A 57 -16.17 7.54 -18.07
C ARG A 57 -15.32 6.28 -17.87
N ILE A 58 -15.18 5.79 -16.63
CA ILE A 58 -14.26 4.67 -16.32
C ILE A 58 -14.96 3.31 -16.17
N GLY A 59 -16.27 3.30 -15.95
CA GLY A 59 -17.09 2.10 -15.78
C GLY A 59 -17.00 1.11 -16.93
N PRO A 60 -17.05 1.53 -18.21
CA PRO A 60 -16.92 0.62 -19.35
C PRO A 60 -15.59 -0.16 -19.37
N ALA A 61 -14.48 0.50 -19.01
CA ALA A 61 -13.19 -0.15 -18.91
C ALA A 61 -13.16 -1.18 -17.77
N ALA A 62 -13.73 -0.84 -16.61
CA ALA A 62 -13.86 -1.77 -15.49
C ALA A 62 -14.71 -2.99 -15.85
N ALA A 63 -15.82 -2.80 -16.57
CA ALA A 63 -16.68 -3.89 -17.04
C ALA A 63 -15.94 -4.82 -18.03
N CYS A 64 -15.17 -4.24 -18.96
CA CYS A 64 -14.38 -5.01 -19.93
C CYS A 64 -13.34 -5.90 -19.23
N ILE A 65 -12.58 -5.32 -18.29
CA ILE A 65 -11.57 -6.06 -17.50
C ILE A 65 -12.24 -7.18 -16.69
N ALA A 66 -13.32 -6.86 -15.97
CA ALA A 66 -14.04 -7.85 -15.17
C ALA A 66 -14.61 -9.00 -16.02
N GLY A 67 -15.06 -8.71 -17.25
CA GLY A 67 -15.50 -9.73 -18.20
C GLY A 67 -14.37 -10.63 -18.67
N ALA A 68 -13.18 -10.06 -18.96
CA ALA A 68 -11.99 -10.83 -19.31
C ALA A 68 -11.51 -11.73 -18.15
N GLU A 69 -11.68 -11.29 -16.91
CA GLU A 69 -11.39 -12.07 -15.70
C GLU A 69 -12.51 -13.07 -15.33
N SER A 70 -13.59 -13.15 -16.12
CA SER A 70 -14.77 -14.00 -15.86
C SER A 70 -15.48 -13.69 -14.53
N LEU A 71 -15.32 -12.48 -14.00
CA LEU A 71 -15.99 -11.97 -12.80
C LEU A 71 -17.34 -11.33 -13.16
N THR A 72 -18.30 -12.16 -13.55
CA THR A 72 -19.61 -11.72 -14.09
C THR A 72 -20.37 -10.75 -13.18
N ALA A 73 -20.30 -10.95 -11.85
CA ALA A 73 -20.93 -10.04 -10.89
C ALA A 73 -20.26 -8.65 -10.84
N HIS A 74 -18.95 -8.57 -10.99
CA HIS A 74 -18.22 -7.29 -11.04
C HIS A 74 -18.52 -6.54 -12.33
N GLN A 75 -18.53 -7.26 -13.47
CA GLN A 75 -18.91 -6.70 -14.76
C GLN A 75 -20.34 -6.14 -14.72
N ALA A 76 -21.30 -6.93 -14.21
CA ALA A 76 -22.69 -6.49 -14.09
C ALA A 76 -22.81 -5.26 -13.17
N ALA A 77 -22.07 -5.22 -12.06
CA ALA A 77 -22.10 -4.09 -11.14
C ALA A 77 -21.57 -2.79 -11.76
N ALA A 78 -20.55 -2.88 -12.63
CA ALA A 78 -20.00 -1.76 -13.37
C ALA A 78 -20.95 -1.27 -14.48
N ILE A 79 -21.58 -2.19 -15.21
CA ILE A 79 -22.56 -1.86 -16.26
C ILE A 79 -23.79 -1.18 -15.66
N ALA A 80 -24.38 -1.76 -14.61
CA ALA A 80 -25.63 -1.28 -14.02
C ALA A 80 -25.57 0.14 -13.45
N ARG A 81 -24.37 0.65 -13.15
CA ARG A 81 -24.15 1.99 -12.56
C ARG A 81 -23.41 2.95 -13.49
N GLY A 82 -22.85 2.44 -14.60
CA GLY A 82 -22.18 3.23 -15.63
C GLY A 82 -23.11 3.69 -16.76
N ALA A 83 -24.29 3.07 -16.89
CA ALA A 83 -25.37 3.58 -17.72
C ALA A 83 -26.02 4.77 -17.00
N ALA A 84 -25.61 5.98 -17.35
CA ALA A 84 -26.50 7.12 -17.19
C ALA A 84 -27.59 6.94 -18.25
N ASP A 85 -28.81 6.63 -17.81
CA ASP A 85 -30.00 6.76 -18.65
C ASP A 85 -30.10 8.24 -19.09
N GLU A 86 -30.00 8.49 -20.40
CA GLU A 86 -30.73 9.59 -21.06
C GLU A 86 -32.13 9.10 -21.45
#